data_AF-A0A820SCY4-F1
#
_entry.id   AF-A0A820SCY4-F1
#
_cell.length_a   1.000
_cell.length_b   1.000
_cell.length_c   1.000
_cell.angle_alpha   90.00
_cell.angle_beta   90.00
_cell.angle_gamma   90.00
#
_symmetry.space_group_name_H-M   'P 1'
#
loop_
_entity.id
_entity.type
_entity.pdbx_description
1 polymer ?
#
loop_
_entity_poly.entity_id
_entity_poly.type
_entity_poly.pdbx_seq_one_letter_code
_entity_poly.pdbx_strand_id
1 'polypeptide(L)'
;MRNDFNLMKELASYTHIEPTPRYQSLMDMVNTINTSPRCRQYMSKWNLRLDDNLVDLEGRTLEPETINYSDRSVRYKQQEADWSRDGGSCIY
;
A
#
# COMPACT_ATOMS: atom_id res chain seq x y z
N MET A 1 -6.16 6.28 24.41
CA MET A 1 -5.69 6.64 23.05
C MET A 1 -6.59 6.07 21.97
N ARG A 2 -6.73 4.74 21.81
CA ARG A 2 -7.63 4.16 20.78
C ARG A 2 -9.11 4.55 20.91
N ASN A 3 -9.61 4.82 22.12
CA ASN A 3 -11.00 5.24 22.35
C ASN A 3 -11.26 6.72 22.03
N ASP A 4 -10.22 7.52 21.77
CA ASP A 4 -10.37 8.93 21.38
C ASP A 4 -10.24 9.05 19.86
N PHE A 5 -11.39 9.18 19.19
CA PHE A 5 -11.45 9.26 17.73
C PHE A 5 -10.82 10.54 17.18
N ASN A 6 -10.82 11.65 17.93
CA ASN A 6 -10.21 12.89 17.49
C ASN A 6 -8.69 12.76 17.51
N LEU A 7 -8.14 12.20 18.60
CA LEU A 7 -6.71 11.95 18.72
C LEU A 7 -6.22 10.95 17.67
N MET A 8 -6.97 9.88 17.39
CA MET A 8 -6.57 8.91 16.36
C MET A 8 -6.64 9.49 14.96
N LYS A 9 -7.62 10.36 14.68
CA LYS A 9 -7.71 11.08 13.40
C LYS A 9 -6.51 12.00 13.18
N GLU A 10 -6.09 12.72 14.22
CA GLU A 10 -4.89 13.56 14.17
C GLU A 10 -3.62 12.71 14.04
N LEU A 11 -3.45 11.66 14.83
CA LEU A 11 -2.29 10.78 14.73
C LEU A 11 -2.18 10.11 13.33
N ALA A 12 -3.32 9.77 12.73
CA ALA A 12 -3.35 9.23 11.38
C ALA A 12 -2.82 10.22 10.34
N SER A 13 -3.03 11.53 10.50
CA SER A 13 -2.51 12.51 9.54
C SER A 13 -0.96 12.54 9.50
N TYR A 14 -0.31 12.20 10.61
CA TYR A 14 1.16 12.16 10.72
C TYR A 14 1.77 10.79 10.45
N THR A 15 1.02 9.71 10.67
CA THR A 15 1.51 8.32 10.50
C THR A 15 1.09 7.68 9.19
N HIS A 16 0.06 8.23 8.53
CA HIS A 16 -0.32 7.82 7.19
C HIS A 16 0.72 8.32 6.19
N ILE A 17 1.31 7.38 5.47
CA ILE A 17 2.30 7.66 4.43
C ILE A 17 1.78 7.02 3.16
N GLU A 18 1.61 7.84 2.12
CA GLU A 18 1.23 7.41 0.79
C GLU A 18 2.29 6.48 0.16
N PRO A 19 1.94 5.63 -0.82
CA PRO A 19 2.88 4.70 -1.43
C PRO A 19 4.15 5.35 -1.99
N THR A 20 4.03 6.49 -2.69
CA THR A 20 5.18 7.16 -3.32
C THR A 20 6.17 7.74 -2.30
N PRO A 21 5.75 8.54 -1.29
CA PRO A 21 6.66 8.97 -0.23
C PRO A 21 7.25 7.80 0.57
N ARG A 22 6.49 6.72 0.79
CA ARG A 22 7.00 5.51 1.46
C ARG A 22 8.12 4.86 0.64
N TYR A 23 7.95 4.73 -0.67
CA TYR A 23 8.98 4.22 -1.58
C TYR A 23 10.25 5.08 -1.53
N GLN A 24 10.12 6.40 -1.61
CA GLN A 24 11.26 7.33 -1.54
C GLN A 24 12.01 7.19 -0.21
N SER A 25 11.29 7.17 0.90
CA SER A 25 11.89 7.00 2.24
C SER A 25 12.65 5.67 2.37
N LEU A 26 12.14 4.60 1.76
CA LEU A 26 12.82 3.30 1.73
C LEU A 26 14.10 3.36 0.88
N MET A 27 14.06 4.00 -0.29
CA MET A 27 15.25 4.16 -1.13
C MET A 27 16.31 5.04 -0.48
N ASP A 28 15.92 6.10 0.22
CA ASP A 28 16.83 6.94 1.00
C ASP A 28 17.49 6.13 2.14
N MET A 29 16.72 5.27 2.80
CA MET A 29 17.25 4.35 3.82
C MET A 29 18.26 3.37 3.22
N VAL A 30 17.93 2.73 2.09
CA VAL A 30 18.84 1.81 1.37
C VAL A 30 20.14 2.54 1.01
N ASN A 31 20.04 3.72 0.41
CA ASN A 31 21.19 4.54 0.05
C ASN A 31 22.04 4.92 1.28
N THR A 32 21.39 5.31 2.39
CA THR A 32 22.08 5.65 3.64
C THR A 32 22.85 4.44 4.20
N ILE A 33 22.25 3.24 4.16
CA ILE A 33 22.90 2.02 4.61
C ILE A 33 24.09 1.64 3.71
N ASN A 34 23.92 1.71 2.39
CA ASN A 34 24.94 1.33 1.42
C ASN A 34 26.10 2.33 1.36
N THR A 35 25.86 3.62 1.58
CA THR A 35 26.92 4.64 1.58
C THR A 35 27.68 4.67 2.90
N SER A 36 27.03 4.34 4.03
CA SER A 36 27.66 4.30 5.36
C SER A 36 28.81 3.28 5.45
N PRO A 37 30.07 3.72 5.65
CA PRO A 37 31.22 2.81 5.76
C PRO A 37 31.08 1.84 6.95
N ARG A 38 30.49 2.32 8.05
CA ARG A 38 30.26 1.51 9.25
C ARG A 38 29.29 0.36 8.96
N CYS A 39 28.15 0.65 8.33
CA CYS A 39 27.16 -0.37 7.99
C CYS A 39 27.74 -1.42 7.04
N ARG A 40 28.45 -0.98 5.99
CA ARG A 40 29.14 -1.88 5.06
C ARG A 40 30.17 -2.78 5.75
N GLN A 41 30.94 -2.24 6.69
CA GLN A 41 31.91 -3.03 7.45
C GLN A 41 31.24 -4.11 8.31
N TYR A 42 30.08 -3.83 8.91
CA TYR A 42 29.35 -4.85 9.67
C TYR A 42 28.77 -5.93 8.76
N MET A 43 28.19 -5.55 7.62
CA MET A 43 27.64 -6.53 6.66
C MET A 43 28.72 -7.41 6.02
N SER A 44 29.89 -6.84 5.70
CA SER A 44 30.99 -7.60 5.09
C SER A 44 31.56 -8.68 6.01
N LYS A 45 31.48 -8.52 7.34
CA LYS A 45 31.84 -9.58 8.30
C LYS A 45 30.98 -10.83 8.14
N TRP A 46 29.75 -10.67 7.67
CA TRP A 46 28.82 -11.77 7.36
C TRP A 46 28.83 -12.14 5.87
N ASN A 47 29.74 -11.55 5.09
CA ASN A 47 29.77 -11.66 3.62
C ASN A 47 28.44 -11.25 2.96
N LEU A 48 27.78 -10.24 3.52
CA LEU A 48 26.50 -9.69 3.04
C LEU A 48 26.69 -8.32 2.37
N ARG A 49 25.78 -8.00 1.45
CA ARG A 49 25.57 -6.67 0.88
C ARG A 49 24.06 -6.46 0.71
N LEU A 50 23.60 -5.24 0.95
CA LEU A 50 22.23 -4.84 0.65
C LEU A 50 22.13 -4.38 -0.81
N ASP A 51 21.10 -4.84 -1.52
CA ASP A 51 20.83 -4.42 -2.90
C ASP A 51 20.46 -2.93 -2.97
N ASP A 52 20.74 -2.29 -4.10
CA ASP A 52 20.45 -0.87 -4.33
C ASP A 52 18.99 -0.65 -4.74
N ASN A 53 18.28 -1.71 -5.15
CA ASN A 53 16.90 -1.66 -5.62
C ASN A 53 15.96 -2.50 -4.75
N LEU A 54 14.67 -2.17 -4.80
CA LEU A 54 13.61 -3.02 -4.26
C LEU A 54 13.37 -4.21 -5.18
N VAL A 55 12.86 -5.30 -4.62
CA VAL A 55 12.55 -6.52 -5.37
C VAL A 55 11.31 -6.27 -6.25
N ASP A 56 11.45 -6.52 -7.56
CA ASP A 56 10.33 -6.56 -8.49
C ASP A 56 9.55 -7.87 -8.32
N LEU A 57 8.22 -7.75 -8.20
CA LEU A 57 7.33 -8.88 -8.01
C LEU A 57 6.32 -8.95 -9.17
N GLU A 58 6.22 -10.11 -9.79
CA GLU A 58 5.19 -10.39 -10.79
C GLU A 58 3.86 -10.66 -10.09
N GLY A 59 2.96 -9.68 -10.15
CA GLY A 59 1.58 -9.79 -9.68
C GLY A 59 0.59 -10.00 -10.82
N ARG A 60 -0.68 -10.20 -10.46
CA ARG A 60 -1.80 -10.18 -11.41
C ARG A 60 -2.95 -9.34 -10.85
N THR A 61 -3.63 -8.62 -11.72
CA THR A 61 -4.89 -7.95 -11.42
C THR A 61 -6.02 -8.86 -11.89
N LEU A 62 -6.93 -9.23 -10.99
CA LEU A 62 -8.14 -9.96 -11.37
C LEU A 62 -9.10 -9.04 -12.12
N GLU A 63 -9.90 -9.60 -13.01
CA GLU A 63 -10.97 -8.85 -13.67
C GLU A 63 -12.13 -8.57 -12.70
N PRO A 64 -12.88 -7.47 -12.89
CA PRO A 64 -14.04 -7.17 -12.06
C PRO A 64 -15.13 -8.23 -12.22
N GLU A 65 -15.64 -8.72 -11.09
CA GLU A 65 -16.73 -9.68 -11.08
C GLU A 65 -18.09 -9.04 -11.41
N THR A 66 -19.02 -9.85 -11.92
CA THR A 66 -20.39 -9.40 -12.18
C THR A 66 -21.27 -9.68 -10.96
N ILE A 67 -21.93 -8.64 -10.45
CA ILE A 67 -22.90 -8.74 -9.36
C ILE A 67 -24.29 -8.88 -9.99
N ASN A 68 -24.99 -9.96 -9.68
CA ASN A 68 -26.35 -10.22 -10.15
C ASN A 68 -27.36 -9.79 -9.07
N TYR A 69 -28.24 -8.87 -9.41
CA TYR A 69 -29.43 -8.48 -8.66
C TYR A 69 -30.67 -9.19 -9.22
N SER A 70 -31.83 -9.01 -8.59
CA SER A 70 -33.08 -9.65 -9.04
C SER A 70 -33.52 -9.21 -10.44
N ASP A 71 -33.21 -7.97 -10.84
CA ASP A 71 -33.67 -7.33 -12.07
C ASP A 71 -32.53 -7.00 -13.06
N ARG A 72 -31.28 -6.97 -12.60
CA ARG A 72 -30.11 -6.56 -13.40
C ARG A 72 -28.81 -7.18 -12.96
N SER A 73 -27.83 -7.20 -13.88
CA SER A 73 -26.45 -7.56 -13.58
C SER A 73 -25.56 -6.34 -13.77
N VAL A 74 -24.67 -6.06 -12.80
CA VAL A 74 -23.78 -4.90 -12.84
C VAL A 74 -22.35 -5.36 -12.64
N ARG A 75 -21.44 -4.84 -13.48
CA ARG A 75 -20.00 -4.93 -13.23
C ARG A 75 -19.58 -3.69 -12.47
N TYR A 76 -19.05 -3.89 -11.26
CA TYR A 76 -18.61 -2.79 -10.43
C TYR A 76 -17.25 -2.27 -10.88
N LYS A 77 -16.95 -1.01 -10.55
CA LYS A 77 -15.61 -0.46 -10.79
C LYS A 77 -14.64 -0.97 -9.73
N GLN A 78 -13.86 -1.99 -10.08
CA GLN A 78 -12.86 -2.58 -9.18
C GLN A 78 -11.85 -1.58 -8.60
N GLN A 79 -11.53 -0.50 -9.34
CA GLN A 79 -10.64 0.56 -8.88
C GLN A 79 -11.18 1.33 -7.67
N GLU A 80 -12.51 1.45 -7.56
CA GLU A 80 -13.16 2.15 -6.45
C GLU A 80 -13.39 1.21 -5.25
N ALA A 81 -13.25 -0.11 -5.46
CA ALA A 81 -13.51 -1.17 -4.48
C ALA A 81 -14.87 -1.02 -3.76
N ASP A 82 -15.84 -0.39 -4.41
CA ASP A 82 -17.17 -0.08 -3.91
C ASP A 82 -18.21 -0.47 -4.96
N TRP A 83 -19.24 -1.19 -4.54
CA TRP A 83 -20.40 -1.58 -5.37
C TRP A 83 -21.71 -0.94 -4.87
N SER A 84 -21.66 -0.17 -3.77
CA SER A 84 -22.82 0.45 -3.13
C SER A 84 -23.48 1.50 -4.03
N ARG A 85 -22.68 2.17 -4.86
CA ARG A 85 -23.14 3.18 -5.84
C ARG A 85 -23.70 2.56 -7.11
N ASP A 86 -23.18 1.39 -7.48
CA ASP A 86 -23.58 0.65 -8.68
C ASP A 86 -24.93 -0.10 -8.47
N GLY A 87 -25.33 -0.30 -7.21
CA GLY A 87 -26.66 -0.79 -6.81
C GLY A 87 -27.76 0.29 -6.77
N GLY A 88 -27.49 1.51 -7.22
CA GLY A 88 -28.44 2.64 -7.21
C GLY A 88 -29.72 2.37 -8.01
N SER A 89 -30.72 1.78 -7.35
CA SER A 89 -32.18 1.94 -7.49
C SER A 89 -32.95 0.80 -6.81
N CYS A 90 -32.30 -0.24 -6.28
CA CYS A 90 -32.99 -1.28 -5.49
C CYS A 90 -33.14 -0.87 -4.02
N ILE A 91 -33.85 0.23 -3.78
CA ILE A 91 -34.46 0.53 -2.49
C ILE A 91 -35.88 0.99 -2.77
N TYR A 92 -36.79 0.01 -2.67
CA TYR A 92 -38.24 0.02 -2.96
C TYR A 92 -38.67 0.12 -4.43
#